data_AF-A0A358E1L3-F1
#
_entry.id   AF-A0A358E1L3-F1
#
_cell.length_a   1.000
_cell.length_b   1.000
_cell.length_c   1.000
_cell.angle_alpha   90.00
_cell.angle_beta   90.00
_cell.angle_gamma   90.00
#
_symmetry.space_group_name_H-M   'P 1'
#
loop_
_entity.id
_entity.type
_entity.pdbx_description
1 polymer ?
#
loop_
_entity_poly.entity_id
_entity_poly.type
_entity_poly.pdbx_seq_one_letter_code
_entity_poly.pdbx_strand_id
1 'polypeptide(L)'
;KQLNPLISYHFEYTQGKDKVWSLTSNEQATRPSHQVSEQYAKKLTLFDEGVTYGYLASAVNRGASVKTTRLTDEFSFEDYNNKYKDRATPLLAINKEGKSYTFINGNSIEPKSGWRIISLVLPEEDK
;
A
#
# COMPACT_ATOMS: atom_id res chain seq x y z
N LYS A 1 -15.95 3.92 10.88
CA LYS A 1 -16.53 3.90 9.50
C LYS A 1 -16.47 2.46 9.02
N GLN A 2 -17.64 1.81 8.92
CA GLN A 2 -17.79 0.36 8.73
C GLN A 2 -17.32 -0.06 7.32
N LEU A 3 -16.50 -1.12 7.23
CA LEU A 3 -16.20 -1.78 5.96
C LEU A 3 -17.53 -2.16 5.30
N ASN A 4 -17.73 -1.83 4.02
CA ASN A 4 -18.93 -2.24 3.28
C ASN A 4 -18.64 -3.58 2.58
N PRO A 5 -19.05 -4.73 3.14
CA PRO A 5 -18.71 -6.05 2.61
C PRO A 5 -19.19 -6.25 1.16
N LEU A 6 -20.22 -5.53 0.71
CA LEU A 6 -20.72 -5.59 -0.66
C LEU A 6 -19.69 -5.10 -1.70
N ILE A 7 -18.83 -4.15 -1.33
CA ILE A 7 -17.79 -3.63 -2.23
C ILE A 7 -16.64 -4.63 -2.35
N SER A 8 -16.25 -5.27 -1.25
CA SER A 8 -15.22 -6.32 -1.27
C SER A 8 -15.64 -7.52 -2.14
N TYR A 9 -16.88 -8.00 -2.02
CA TYR A 9 -17.40 -9.09 -2.87
C TYR A 9 -17.48 -8.71 -4.35
N HIS A 10 -17.80 -7.46 -4.68
CA HIS A 10 -17.89 -7.01 -6.06
C HIS A 10 -16.52 -7.00 -6.77
N PHE A 11 -15.46 -6.59 -6.06
CA PHE A 11 -14.10 -6.63 -6.59
C PHE A 11 -13.49 -8.04 -6.55
N GLU A 12 -13.90 -8.92 -5.64
CA GLU A 12 -13.46 -10.33 -5.62
C GLU A 12 -13.92 -11.09 -6.88
N TYR A 13 -15.16 -10.84 -7.32
CA TYR A 13 -15.71 -11.49 -8.50
C TYR A 13 -15.00 -11.08 -9.80
N THR A 14 -14.50 -9.84 -9.87
CA THR A 14 -13.87 -9.29 -11.09
C THR A 14 -12.35 -9.40 -11.11
N GLN A 15 -11.69 -9.46 -9.95
CA GLN A 15 -10.21 -9.49 -9.85
C GLN A 15 -9.64 -10.85 -9.41
N GLY A 16 -10.47 -11.74 -8.83
CA GLY A 16 -10.08 -13.02 -8.24
C GLY A 16 -9.97 -12.94 -6.71
N LYS A 17 -10.28 -14.05 -6.03
CA LYS A 17 -10.37 -14.17 -4.56
C LYS A 17 -9.13 -13.72 -3.77
N ASP A 18 -7.95 -13.68 -4.39
CA ASP A 18 -6.68 -13.32 -3.76
C ASP A 18 -6.19 -11.90 -4.10
N LYS A 19 -7.03 -11.06 -4.71
CA LYS A 19 -6.65 -9.69 -5.13
C LYS A 19 -7.38 -8.57 -4.41
N VAL A 20 -8.28 -8.90 -3.48
CA VAL A 20 -8.99 -7.91 -2.68
C VAL A 20 -8.35 -7.85 -1.31
N TRP A 21 -7.67 -6.74 -1.05
CA TRP A 21 -7.00 -6.48 0.21
C TRP A 21 -7.75 -5.35 0.93
N SER A 22 -7.96 -5.50 2.23
CA SER A 22 -8.65 -4.49 3.04
C SER A 22 -7.66 -3.77 3.95
N LEU A 23 -7.80 -2.45 4.06
CA LEU A 23 -7.07 -1.69 5.06
C LEU A 23 -7.71 -1.96 6.42
N THR A 24 -6.90 -2.30 7.42
CA THR A 24 -7.37 -2.39 8.80
C THR A 24 -7.80 -1.00 9.28
N SER A 25 -9.00 -0.92 9.86
CA SER A 25 -9.49 0.29 10.52
C SER A 25 -8.96 0.31 11.95
N ASN A 26 -8.52 1.48 12.45
CA ASN A 26 -8.14 1.67 13.86
C ASN A 26 -9.25 1.25 14.84
N GLU A 27 -10.52 1.17 14.41
CA GLU A 27 -11.64 0.74 15.26
C GLU A 27 -11.52 -0.74 15.72
N GLN A 28 -10.82 -1.60 14.97
CA GLN A 28 -10.62 -3.01 15.37
C GLN A 28 -9.66 -3.15 16.57
N ALA A 29 -8.79 -2.16 16.81
CA ALA A 29 -7.93 -2.17 18.00
C ALA A 29 -8.71 -1.87 19.31
N THR A 30 -9.96 -1.38 19.20
CA THR A 30 -10.75 -0.93 20.36
C THR A 30 -11.93 -1.82 20.76
N ARG A 31 -12.20 -2.92 20.04
CA ARG A 31 -13.34 -3.82 20.34
C ARG A 31 -12.88 -5.28 20.46
N PRO A 32 -12.85 -5.86 21.68
CA PRO A 32 -12.32 -7.22 21.91
C PRO A 32 -13.10 -8.35 21.21
N SER A 33 -14.33 -8.09 20.75
CA SER A 33 -15.24 -9.16 20.28
C SER A 33 -15.13 -9.51 18.79
N HIS A 34 -14.29 -8.79 18.03
CA HIS A 34 -14.00 -9.11 16.61
C HIS A 34 -12.49 -9.15 16.37
N GLN A 35 -11.75 -9.82 17.25
CA GLN A 35 -10.36 -10.15 16.99
C GLN A 35 -10.31 -11.14 15.83
N VAL A 36 -10.14 -10.60 14.63
CA VAL A 36 -9.57 -11.36 13.52
C VAL A 36 -8.23 -11.90 14.05
N SER A 37 -7.98 -13.20 13.92
CA SER A 37 -6.81 -13.83 14.55
C SER A 37 -5.53 -13.03 14.21
N GLU A 38 -4.62 -12.85 15.17
CA GLU A 38 -3.37 -12.10 14.94
C GLU A 38 -2.62 -12.60 13.69
N GLN A 39 -2.71 -13.89 13.40
CA GLN A 39 -2.15 -14.51 12.21
C GLN A 39 -2.81 -14.05 10.90
N TYR A 40 -4.12 -13.76 10.90
CA TYR A 40 -4.84 -13.24 9.75
C TYR A 40 -4.69 -11.72 9.61
N ALA A 41 -4.64 -10.98 10.72
CA ALA A 41 -4.35 -9.55 10.73
C ALA A 41 -2.91 -9.24 10.25
N LYS A 42 -1.92 -10.04 10.65
CA LYS A 42 -0.53 -9.94 10.14
C LYS A 42 -0.43 -10.26 8.65
N LYS A 43 -1.23 -11.20 8.14
CA LYS A 43 -1.24 -11.61 6.72
C LYS A 43 -1.91 -10.60 5.78
N LEU A 44 -2.55 -9.55 6.30
CA LEU A 44 -3.33 -8.57 5.52
C LEU A 44 -2.94 -7.11 5.82
N THR A 45 -1.69 -6.84 6.22
CA THR A 45 -1.21 -5.45 6.26
C THR A 45 -0.81 -5.02 4.85
N LEU A 46 -1.67 -4.21 4.24
CA LEU A 46 -1.42 -3.58 2.95
C LEU A 46 -0.25 -2.61 3.03
N PHE A 47 0.60 -2.64 2.00
CA PHE A 47 1.73 -1.76 1.77
C PHE A 47 2.93 -1.99 2.69
N ASP A 48 2.78 -1.68 3.97
CA ASP A 48 3.88 -1.77 4.94
C ASP A 48 3.36 -1.97 6.37
N GLU A 49 4.25 -2.32 7.30
CA GLU A 49 3.91 -2.42 8.71
C GLU A 49 3.39 -1.08 9.26
N GLY A 50 2.23 -1.11 9.92
CA GLY A 50 1.62 0.10 10.49
C GLY A 50 0.84 0.98 9.51
N VAL A 51 0.75 0.61 8.22
CA VAL A 51 -0.08 1.34 7.25
C VAL A 51 -1.57 1.00 7.45
N THR A 52 -2.27 1.87 8.17
CA THR A 52 -3.72 1.78 8.38
C THR A 52 -4.47 2.82 7.55
N TYR A 53 -5.80 2.70 7.48
CA TYR A 53 -6.62 3.77 6.90
C TYR A 53 -6.38 5.12 7.59
N GLY A 54 -6.21 5.12 8.92
CA GLY A 54 -5.95 6.33 9.69
C GLY A 54 -4.63 7.00 9.30
N TYR A 55 -3.59 6.20 9.05
CA TYR A 55 -2.32 6.69 8.53
C TYR A 55 -2.49 7.35 7.16
N LEU A 56 -3.13 6.68 6.19
CA LEU A 56 -3.31 7.20 4.84
C LEU A 56 -4.15 8.48 4.83
N ALA A 57 -5.25 8.50 5.58
CA ALA A 57 -6.10 9.69 5.72
C ALA A 57 -5.32 10.87 6.31
N SER A 58 -4.50 10.61 7.34
CA SER A 58 -3.62 11.61 7.94
C SER A 58 -2.55 12.10 6.96
N ALA A 59 -1.96 11.22 6.16
CA ALA A 59 -0.97 11.60 5.15
C ALA A 59 -1.59 12.50 4.07
N VAL A 60 -2.78 12.16 3.56
CA VAL A 60 -3.52 13.00 2.61
C VAL A 60 -3.84 14.37 3.20
N ASN A 61 -4.30 14.43 4.46
CA ASN A 61 -4.55 15.71 5.14
C ASN A 61 -3.28 16.55 5.33
N ARG A 62 -2.11 15.91 5.44
CA ARG A 62 -0.79 16.55 5.46
C ARG A 62 -0.28 16.94 4.07
N GLY A 63 -1.10 16.85 3.03
CA GLY A 63 -0.74 17.22 1.66
C GLY A 63 0.00 16.14 0.89
N ALA A 64 -0.07 14.87 1.32
CA ALA A 64 0.52 13.79 0.53
C ALA A 64 -0.12 13.69 -0.86
N SER A 65 0.69 13.35 -1.85
CA SER A 65 0.27 13.21 -3.24
C SER A 65 0.60 11.83 -3.78
N VAL A 66 -0.25 11.30 -4.65
CA VAL A 66 0.04 10.06 -5.37
C VAL A 66 1.02 10.36 -6.51
N LYS A 67 2.17 9.68 -6.52
CA LYS A 67 3.19 9.83 -7.55
C LYS A 67 3.49 8.50 -8.22
N THR A 68 3.73 8.54 -9.53
CA THR A 68 4.25 7.40 -10.29
C THR A 68 5.72 7.63 -10.60
N THR A 69 6.59 6.76 -10.10
CA THR A 69 8.03 6.80 -10.35
C THR A 69 8.41 5.66 -11.27
N ARG A 70 9.07 5.96 -12.39
CA ARG A 70 9.60 4.95 -13.30
C ARG A 70 10.99 4.52 -12.83
N LEU A 71 11.21 3.22 -12.79
CA LEU A 71 12.55 2.66 -12.62
C LEU A 71 13.24 2.54 -13.97
N THR A 72 14.51 2.86 -14.03
CA THR A 72 15.36 2.72 -15.23
C THR A 72 16.65 1.99 -14.85
N ASP A 73 17.54 1.78 -15.82
CA ASP A 73 18.85 1.18 -15.53
C ASP A 73 19.71 2.14 -14.68
N GLU A 74 19.46 3.45 -14.78
CA GLU A 74 20.13 4.52 -14.02
C GLU A 74 19.37 4.95 -12.75
N PHE A 75 18.15 4.44 -12.54
CA PHE A 75 17.33 4.76 -11.37
C PHE A 75 16.64 3.49 -10.85
N SER A 76 17.32 2.84 -9.90
CA SER A 76 16.92 1.57 -9.30
C SER A 76 15.85 1.73 -8.23
N PHE A 77 15.32 0.61 -7.74
CA PHE A 77 14.43 0.62 -6.57
C PHE A 77 15.14 1.08 -5.30
N GLU A 78 16.44 0.84 -5.19
CA GLU A 78 17.25 1.35 -4.08
C GLU A 78 17.37 2.87 -4.14
N ASP A 79 17.59 3.44 -5.32
CA ASP A 79 17.60 4.91 -5.52
C ASP A 79 16.26 5.53 -5.19
N TYR A 80 15.16 4.86 -5.55
CA TYR A 80 13.81 5.24 -5.16
C TYR A 80 13.66 5.30 -3.64
N ASN A 81 14.09 4.25 -2.92
CA ASN A 81 14.03 4.20 -1.46
C ASN A 81 14.91 5.29 -0.83
N ASN A 82 16.11 5.54 -1.36
CA ASN A 82 17.02 6.57 -0.87
C ASN A 82 16.50 7.99 -1.12
N LYS A 83 15.84 8.22 -2.26
CA LYS A 83 15.29 9.53 -2.65
C LYS A 83 14.13 9.95 -1.76
N TYR A 84 13.20 9.03 -1.52
CA TYR A 84 11.97 9.36 -0.79
C TYR A 84 12.03 9.00 0.70
N LYS A 85 12.88 8.04 1.09
CA LYS A 85 13.01 7.55 2.48
C LYS A 85 11.62 7.27 3.08
N ASP A 86 11.40 7.71 4.31
CA ASP A 86 10.15 7.52 5.05
C ASP A 86 8.97 8.37 4.52
N ARG A 87 9.20 9.22 3.51
CA ARG A 87 8.15 10.08 2.95
C ARG A 87 7.28 9.37 1.93
N ALA A 88 7.75 8.27 1.32
CA ALA A 88 6.95 7.54 0.35
C ALA A 88 6.49 6.20 0.92
N THR A 89 5.18 5.97 0.82
CA THR A 89 4.57 4.67 1.05
C THR A 89 4.31 4.04 -0.33
N PRO A 90 5.09 3.03 -0.75
CA PRO A 90 4.84 2.31 -2.01
C PRO A 90 3.50 1.58 -1.93
N LEU A 91 2.63 1.80 -2.92
CA LEU A 91 1.29 1.19 -2.95
C LEU A 91 1.25 0.01 -3.90
N LEU A 92 1.72 0.23 -5.13
CA LEU A 92 1.72 -0.78 -6.18
C LEU A 92 2.88 -0.58 -7.15
N ALA A 93 3.34 -1.67 -7.75
CA ALA A 93 4.30 -1.68 -8.83
C ALA A 93 3.64 -2.23 -10.10
N ILE A 94 3.98 -1.68 -11.26
CA ILE A 94 3.51 -2.12 -12.57
C ILE A 94 4.72 -2.52 -13.38
N ASN A 95 4.77 -3.77 -13.84
CA ASN A 95 5.89 -4.26 -14.66
C ASN A 95 5.83 -3.72 -16.11
N LYS A 96 6.85 -4.06 -16.92
CA LYS A 96 6.93 -3.65 -18.33
C LYS A 96 5.74 -4.14 -19.18
N GLU A 97 5.11 -5.24 -18.78
CA GLU A 97 3.96 -5.85 -19.46
C GLU A 97 2.62 -5.26 -19.01
N GLY A 98 2.64 -4.31 -18.06
CA GLY A 98 1.42 -3.69 -17.53
C GLY A 98 0.76 -4.45 -16.38
N LYS A 99 1.35 -5.55 -15.89
CA LYS A 99 0.86 -6.30 -14.74
C LYS A 99 1.16 -5.56 -13.43
N SER A 100 0.12 -5.37 -12.62
CA SER A 100 0.22 -4.72 -11.31
C SER A 100 0.50 -5.71 -10.18
N TYR A 101 1.31 -5.26 -9.23
CA TYR A 101 1.71 -5.98 -8.02
C TYR A 101 1.50 -5.04 -6.83
N THR A 102 0.73 -5.45 -5.84
CA THR A 102 0.51 -4.67 -4.62
C THR A 102 1.65 -4.92 -3.64
N PHE A 103 2.18 -3.86 -3.01
CA PHE A 103 3.08 -4.04 -1.87
C PHE A 103 2.24 -4.55 -0.69
N ILE A 104 2.61 -5.70 -0.13
CA ILE A 104 1.91 -6.33 1.00
C ILE A 104 2.99 -6.75 1.98
N ASN A 105 2.78 -6.47 3.26
CA ASN A 105 3.72 -6.87 4.30
C ASN A 105 3.94 -8.39 4.28
N GLY A 106 5.20 -8.81 4.18
CA GLY A 106 5.60 -10.22 4.05
C GLY A 106 5.68 -10.76 2.62
N ASN A 107 5.43 -9.97 1.59
CA ASN A 107 5.64 -10.35 0.19
C ASN A 107 6.82 -9.57 -0.42
N SER A 108 7.87 -10.27 -0.81
CA SER A 108 9.06 -9.66 -1.42
C SER A 108 8.84 -9.46 -2.91
N ILE A 109 8.24 -8.33 -3.29
CA ILE A 109 8.33 -7.88 -4.68
C ILE A 109 9.62 -7.11 -4.87
N GLU A 110 10.34 -7.41 -5.95
CA GLU A 110 11.59 -6.73 -6.35
C GLU A 110 11.35 -5.99 -7.67
N PRO A 111 10.90 -4.72 -7.63
CA PRO A 111 10.74 -3.91 -8.83
C PRO A 111 12.05 -3.77 -9.61
N LYS A 112 11.98 -3.97 -10.94
CA LYS A 112 13.15 -3.92 -11.84
C LYS A 112 13.08 -2.71 -12.76
N SER A 113 14.19 -2.45 -13.45
CA SER A 113 14.23 -1.45 -14.52
C SER A 113 13.07 -1.60 -15.51
N GLY A 114 12.50 -0.47 -15.91
CA GLY A 114 11.29 -0.31 -16.73
C GLY A 114 9.97 -0.59 -16.03
N TRP A 115 9.97 -0.95 -14.76
CA TRP A 115 8.76 -0.96 -13.94
C TRP A 115 8.38 0.46 -13.52
N ARG A 116 7.15 0.62 -13.04
CA ARG A 116 6.65 1.85 -12.44
C ARG A 116 6.16 1.57 -11.03
N ILE A 117 6.49 2.42 -10.08
CA ILE A 117 6.01 2.37 -8.71
C ILE A 117 5.02 3.50 -8.51
N ILE A 118 3.82 3.20 -8.03
CA ILE A 118 2.86 4.20 -7.57
C ILE A 118 2.89 4.23 -6.05
N SER A 119 3.06 5.42 -5.52
CA SER A 119 3.30 5.64 -4.09
C SER A 119 2.52 6.85 -3.59
N LEU A 120 2.15 6.83 -2.32
CA LEU A 120 1.70 8.03 -1.60
C LEU A 120 2.94 8.73 -1.04
N VAL A 121 3.18 9.97 -1.43
CA VAL A 121 4.40 10.71 -1.07
C VAL A 121 4.04 11.96 -0.27
N LEU A 122 4.54 12.06 0.95
CA LEU A 122 4.44 13.25 1.79
C LEU A 122 5.21 14.42 1.17
N PRO A 123 4.71 15.66 1.32
CA PRO A 123 5.45 16.84 0.87
C PRO A 123 6.82 16.92 1.54
N GLU A 124 7.73 17.67 0.93
CA GLU A 124 8.98 18.03 1.60
C GLU A 124 8.65 19.00 2.73
N GLU A 125 9.20 18.77 3.92
CA GLU A 125 9.12 19.77 4.98
C GLU A 125 10.02 20.93 4.55
N ASP A 126 9.40 22.05 4.17
CA ASP A 126 10.11 23.32 4.06
C ASP A 126 10.65 23.66 5.45
N LYS A 127 11.97 23.61 5.62
CA LYS A 127 12.65 24.04 6.85
C LYS A 127 12.60 25.54 7.02
#